data_AF-A0A2E0KM32-F1
#
_entry.id   AF-A0A2E0KM32-F1
#
_cell.length_a   1.000
_cell.length_b   1.000
_cell.length_c   1.000
_cell.angle_alpha   90.00
_cell.angle_beta   90.00
_cell.angle_gamma   90.00
#
_symmetry.space_group_name_H-M   'P 1'
#
loop_
_entity.id
_entity.type
_entity.pdbx_description
1 polymer ?
#
loop_
_entity_poly.entity_id
_entity_poly.type
_entity_poly.pdbx_seq_one_letter_code
_entity_poly.pdbx_strand_id
1 'polypeptide(L)'
;MFFQTKITERLISVYKKDINIDYDAFEMDIFGETNIENLLIKDHHNDTIIYVKELKFLKTPFFELFDNKINPNKIDLVDLKIKVVKYLNETNNSLISLIERINKNNNNFLFFSNLFTVKNGTFTFLDQNDKKKTPFVIKDFSFISDNLNFSKKSISFRLDSLSISSNEKLFNIDYFKTDFNYKSNKIVLKDF
;
A
#
# COMPACT_ATOMS: atom_id res chain seq x y z
N MET A 1 -12.89 1.67 24.63
CA MET A 1 -13.11 2.87 23.80
C MET A 1 -11.95 3.87 23.87
N PHE A 2 -11.67 4.55 25.00
CA PHE A 2 -10.60 5.58 25.09
C PHE A 2 -9.17 5.14 24.70
N PHE A 3 -8.78 3.89 24.96
CA PHE A 3 -7.42 3.40 24.67
C PHE A 3 -7.21 3.10 23.18
N GLN A 4 -8.21 2.53 22.50
CA GLN A 4 -8.17 2.28 21.06
C GLN A 4 -8.04 3.61 20.31
N THR A 5 -8.86 4.61 20.65
CA THR A 5 -8.82 5.95 20.03
C THR A 5 -7.44 6.60 20.11
N LYS A 6 -6.73 6.51 21.23
CA LYS A 6 -5.37 7.09 21.37
C LYS A 6 -4.30 6.36 20.54
N ILE A 7 -4.41 5.05 20.38
CA ILE A 7 -3.48 4.27 19.53
C ILE A 7 -3.75 4.59 18.07
N THR A 8 -5.02 4.61 17.67
CA THR A 8 -5.45 5.00 16.34
C THR A 8 -5.01 6.43 16.01
N GLU A 9 -5.25 7.38 16.91
CA GLU A 9 -4.77 8.75 16.79
C GLU A 9 -3.26 8.82 16.69
N ARG A 10 -2.50 8.04 17.45
CA ARG A 10 -1.03 8.08 17.41
C ARG A 10 -0.45 7.44 16.15
N LEU A 11 -0.92 6.25 15.77
CA LEU A 11 -0.54 5.59 14.52
C LEU A 11 -0.87 6.47 13.33
N ILE A 12 -2.11 6.95 13.26
CA ILE A 12 -2.60 7.71 12.12
C ILE A 12 -2.08 9.14 12.12
N SER A 13 -1.84 9.79 13.28
CA SER A 13 -1.27 11.15 13.33
C SER A 13 0.15 11.23 12.77
N VAL A 14 0.95 10.18 12.94
CA VAL A 14 2.28 10.07 12.31
C VAL A 14 2.19 10.15 10.79
N TYR A 15 1.10 9.62 10.20
CA TYR A 15 0.89 9.61 8.75
C TYR A 15 0.01 10.75 8.24
N LYS A 16 -0.94 11.25 9.05
CA LYS A 16 -1.94 12.27 8.68
C LYS A 16 -1.34 13.62 8.33
N LYS A 17 -0.20 13.96 8.92
CA LYS A 17 0.48 15.23 8.61
C LYS A 17 0.99 15.26 7.17
N ASP A 18 1.27 14.09 6.62
CA ASP A 18 2.03 13.93 5.38
C ASP A 18 1.18 13.33 4.26
N ILE A 19 0.12 12.61 4.62
CA ILE A 19 -0.79 11.86 3.75
C ILE A 19 -2.22 12.12 4.23
N ASN A 20 -3.15 12.38 3.31
CA ASN A 20 -4.54 12.57 3.69
C ASN A 20 -5.22 11.20 3.82
N ILE A 21 -5.50 10.78 5.06
CA ILE A 21 -5.97 9.44 5.41
C ILE A 21 -7.31 9.52 6.14
N ASP A 22 -8.30 8.79 5.62
CA ASP A 22 -9.61 8.57 6.22
C ASP A 22 -9.86 7.07 6.41
N TYR A 23 -10.73 6.69 7.34
CA TYR A 23 -11.11 5.30 7.63
C TYR A 23 -12.44 5.30 8.40
N ASP A 24 -13.20 4.21 8.33
CA ASP A 24 -14.50 4.10 9.01
C ASP A 24 -14.37 3.51 10.41
N ALA A 25 -13.61 2.44 10.56
CA ALA A 25 -13.43 1.75 11.83
C ALA A 25 -11.98 1.31 12.06
N PHE A 26 -11.59 1.27 13.33
CA PHE A 26 -10.33 0.73 13.80
C PHE A 26 -10.61 -0.15 15.01
N GLU A 27 -10.22 -1.42 14.92
CA GLU A 27 -10.37 -2.39 16.01
C GLU A 27 -9.01 -3.00 16.32
N MET A 28 -8.70 -3.14 17.60
CA MET A 28 -7.51 -3.83 18.06
C MET A 28 -7.87 -4.70 19.27
N ASP A 29 -7.44 -5.95 19.24
CA ASP A 29 -7.61 -6.90 20.34
C ASP A 29 -6.44 -6.84 21.35
N ILE A 30 -6.55 -7.64 22.42
CA ILE A 30 -5.53 -7.68 23.48
C ILE A 30 -4.21 -8.34 23.04
N PHE A 31 -4.22 -9.07 21.92
CA PHE A 31 -3.05 -9.74 21.36
C PHE A 31 -2.35 -8.86 20.32
N GLY A 32 -2.89 -7.68 20.03
CA GLY A 32 -2.35 -6.73 19.05
C GLY A 32 -2.68 -7.09 17.61
N GLU A 33 -3.69 -7.94 17.38
CA GLU A 33 -4.33 -8.04 16.08
C GLU A 33 -5.14 -6.77 15.85
N THR A 34 -4.91 -6.13 14.70
CA THR A 34 -5.57 -4.88 14.35
C THR A 34 -6.28 -5.00 13.01
N ASN A 35 -7.48 -4.46 12.95
CA ASN A 35 -8.29 -4.34 11.75
C ASN A 35 -8.65 -2.87 11.49
N ILE A 36 -8.47 -2.41 10.26
CA ILE A 36 -8.89 -1.08 9.79
C ILE A 36 -9.86 -1.28 8.63
N GLU A 37 -11.06 -0.73 8.77
CA GLU A 37 -12.11 -0.84 7.76
C GLU A 37 -12.20 0.44 6.91
N ASN A 38 -12.40 0.23 5.61
CA ASN A 38 -12.59 1.27 4.59
C ASN A 38 -11.52 2.36 4.66
N LEU A 39 -10.25 1.96 4.74
CA LEU A 39 -9.12 2.89 4.70
C LEU A 39 -9.05 3.58 3.34
N LEU A 40 -8.99 4.91 3.35
CA LEU A 40 -8.77 5.74 2.16
C LEU A 40 -7.50 6.56 2.32
N ILE A 41 -6.70 6.60 1.27
CA ILE A 41 -5.58 7.53 1.11
C ILE A 41 -5.91 8.40 -0.09
N LYS A 42 -5.80 9.72 0.10
CA LYS A 42 -6.08 10.72 -0.93
C LYS A 42 -4.80 11.34 -1.48
N ASP A 43 -4.83 11.68 -2.76
CA ASP A 43 -3.75 12.36 -3.46
C ASP A 43 -3.78 13.89 -3.24
N HIS A 44 -2.96 14.63 -4.00
CA HIS A 44 -2.88 16.09 -3.92
C HIS A 44 -4.10 16.83 -4.50
N HIS A 45 -4.97 16.13 -5.24
CA HIS A 45 -6.27 16.63 -5.70
C HIS A 45 -7.42 16.20 -4.79
N ASN A 46 -7.12 15.59 -3.64
CA ASN A 46 -8.09 15.05 -2.69
C ASN A 46 -8.91 13.87 -3.24
N ASP A 47 -8.46 13.28 -4.35
CA ASP A 47 -9.00 12.09 -4.98
C ASP A 47 -8.46 10.84 -4.27
N THR A 48 -9.27 9.79 -4.11
CA THR A 48 -8.81 8.53 -3.51
C THR A 48 -7.82 7.82 -4.44
N ILE A 49 -6.56 7.73 -4.00
CA ILE A 49 -5.51 6.98 -4.69
C ILE A 49 -5.40 5.54 -4.20
N ILE A 50 -5.59 5.31 -2.89
CA ILE A 50 -5.61 3.95 -2.33
C ILE A 50 -6.88 3.82 -1.50
N TYR A 51 -7.60 2.73 -1.73
CA TYR A 51 -8.71 2.29 -0.89
C TYR A 51 -8.46 0.85 -0.47
N VAL A 52 -8.73 0.52 0.79
CA VAL A 52 -8.70 -0.86 1.28
C VAL A 52 -9.96 -1.06 2.09
N LYS A 53 -10.76 -2.07 1.73
CA LYS A 53 -11.97 -2.39 2.51
C LYS A 53 -11.60 -2.92 3.89
N GLU A 54 -10.57 -3.77 3.95
CA GLU A 54 -10.12 -4.40 5.18
C GLU A 54 -8.59 -4.50 5.18
N LEU A 55 -7.94 -3.78 6.10
CA LEU A 55 -6.52 -3.85 6.38
C LEU A 55 -6.35 -4.53 7.74
N LYS A 56 -5.85 -5.77 7.72
CA LYS A 56 -5.49 -6.51 8.92
C LYS A 56 -3.99 -6.51 9.08
N PHE A 57 -3.51 -6.30 10.31
CA PHE A 57 -2.13 -6.57 10.63
C PHE A 57 -2.00 -7.30 11.96
N LEU A 58 -1.13 -8.30 11.97
CA LEU A 58 -0.83 -9.12 13.12
C LEU A 58 0.55 -8.72 13.66
N LYS A 59 0.60 -8.51 14.98
CA LYS A 59 1.80 -8.34 15.80
C LYS A 59 2.50 -6.99 15.66
N THR A 60 2.19 -6.12 16.59
CA THR A 60 3.22 -5.32 17.27
C THR A 60 2.76 -5.22 18.72
N PRO A 61 3.43 -5.86 19.71
CA PRO A 61 3.09 -5.68 21.12
C PRO A 61 2.97 -4.19 21.40
N PHE A 62 1.94 -3.77 22.13
CA PHE A 62 1.61 -2.35 22.37
C PHE A 62 2.84 -1.47 22.72
N PHE A 63 3.82 -2.04 23.41
CA PHE A 63 5.09 -1.39 23.78
C PHE A 63 5.97 -0.98 22.59
N GLU A 64 6.01 -1.73 21.49
CA GLU A 64 6.84 -1.43 20.30
C GLU A 64 6.27 -0.28 19.46
N LEU A 65 4.96 -0.03 19.53
CA LEU A 65 4.31 1.11 18.86
C LEU A 65 4.74 2.47 19.44
N PHE A 66 5.23 2.51 20.69
CA PHE A 66 5.74 3.73 21.31
C PHE A 66 7.12 4.14 20.80
N ASP A 67 7.88 3.21 20.21
CA ASP A 67 9.26 3.39 19.73
C ASP A 67 9.35 3.68 18.22
N ASN A 68 8.24 4.05 17.57
CA ASN A 68 8.14 4.32 16.13
C ASN A 68 8.56 3.13 15.22
N LYS A 69 8.54 1.90 15.73
CA LYS A 69 8.82 0.69 14.97
C LYS A 69 7.52 -0.10 14.79
N ILE A 70 6.98 -0.07 13.58
CA ILE A 70 5.81 -0.86 13.19
C ILE A 70 6.33 -1.99 12.32
N ASN A 71 6.49 -3.16 12.92
CA ASN A 71 6.99 -4.37 12.26
C ASN A 71 5.91 -5.46 12.33
N PRO A 72 4.78 -5.28 11.64
CA PRO A 72 3.73 -6.29 11.61
C PRO A 72 4.31 -7.60 11.09
N ASN A 73 4.11 -8.70 11.82
CA ASN A 73 4.50 -10.01 11.29
C ASN A 73 3.73 -10.32 9.99
N LYS A 74 2.47 -9.90 9.93
CA LYS A 74 1.57 -10.17 8.82
C LYS A 74 0.75 -8.94 8.50
N ILE A 75 0.52 -8.71 7.21
CA ILE A 75 -0.42 -7.72 6.70
C ILE A 75 -1.31 -8.41 5.67
N ASP A 76 -2.61 -8.29 5.82
CA ASP A 76 -3.58 -8.76 4.84
C ASP A 76 -4.42 -7.58 4.37
N LEU A 77 -4.51 -7.39 3.05
CA LEU A 77 -5.38 -6.41 2.42
C LEU A 77 -6.48 -7.13 1.64
N VAL A 78 -7.73 -6.77 1.91
CA VAL A 78 -8.89 -7.27 1.16
C VAL A 78 -9.52 -6.11 0.38
N ASP A 79 -9.85 -6.37 -0.88
CA ASP A 79 -10.44 -5.42 -1.82
C ASP A 79 -9.60 -4.13 -1.96
N LEU A 80 -8.28 -4.28 -2.10
CA LEU A 80 -7.34 -3.18 -2.35
C LEU A 80 -7.64 -2.54 -3.70
N LYS A 81 -7.91 -1.24 -3.73
CA LYS A 81 -8.05 -0.46 -4.96
C LYS A 81 -6.98 0.60 -5.03
N ILE A 82 -6.20 0.60 -6.11
CA ILE A 82 -5.19 1.61 -6.39
C ILE A 82 -5.61 2.35 -7.66
N LYS A 83 -5.81 3.68 -7.56
CA LYS A 83 -6.18 4.55 -8.67
C LYS A 83 -5.08 5.59 -8.90
N VAL A 84 -4.27 5.37 -9.93
CA VAL A 84 -3.23 6.30 -10.37
C VAL A 84 -3.79 7.18 -11.48
N VAL A 85 -3.73 8.49 -11.29
CA VAL A 85 -4.20 9.47 -12.27
C VAL A 85 -3.04 10.35 -12.68
N LYS A 86 -2.83 10.52 -13.98
CA LYS A 86 -2.02 11.60 -14.54
C LYS A 86 -2.96 12.72 -14.96
N TYR A 87 -3.02 13.76 -14.13
CA TYR A 87 -3.93 14.88 -14.35
C TYR A 87 -3.49 15.71 -15.56
N LEU A 88 -4.44 16.48 -16.10
CA LEU A 88 -4.19 17.38 -17.23
C LEU A 88 -3.03 18.33 -16.91
N ASN A 89 -2.06 18.40 -17.82
CA ASN A 89 -0.89 19.29 -17.74
C ASN A 89 0.04 19.03 -16.54
N GLU A 90 -0.11 17.91 -15.83
CA GLU A 90 0.83 17.51 -14.78
C GLU A 90 1.92 16.58 -15.33
N THR A 91 3.18 16.88 -14.98
CA THR A 91 4.32 16.03 -15.34
C THR A 91 4.30 14.70 -14.56
N ASN A 92 4.02 14.79 -13.26
CA ASN A 92 3.97 13.64 -12.35
C ASN A 92 2.53 13.12 -12.25
N ASN A 93 2.38 11.80 -12.08
CA ASN A 93 1.09 11.22 -11.73
C ASN A 93 0.86 11.24 -10.21
N SER A 94 -0.38 10.97 -9.78
CA SER A 94 -0.79 11.01 -8.37
C SER A 94 0.07 10.11 -7.45
N LEU A 95 0.55 8.97 -7.94
CA LEU A 95 1.40 8.06 -7.16
C LEU A 95 2.80 8.63 -6.93
N ILE A 96 3.42 9.21 -7.97
CA ILE A 96 4.72 9.87 -7.83
C ILE A 96 4.62 11.05 -6.87
N SER A 97 3.59 11.89 -7.01
CA SER A 97 3.33 13.02 -6.10
C SER A 97 3.13 12.56 -4.65
N LEU A 98 2.45 11.43 -4.42
CA LEU A 98 2.31 10.83 -3.09
C LEU A 98 3.67 10.37 -2.53
N ILE A 99 4.46 9.64 -3.32
CA ILE A 99 5.79 9.15 -2.91
C ILE A 99 6.73 10.31 -2.57
N GLU A 100 6.73 11.38 -3.37
CA GLU A 100 7.54 12.57 -3.11
C GLU A 100 7.18 13.26 -1.80
N ARG A 101 5.87 13.35 -1.47
CA ARG A 101 5.41 13.88 -0.17
C ARG A 101 5.89 13.03 1.00
N ILE A 102 5.77 11.71 0.89
CA ILE A 102 6.25 10.77 1.93
C ILE A 102 7.76 10.92 2.13
N ASN A 103 8.54 11.01 1.05
CA ASN A 103 10.00 11.10 1.11
C ASN A 103 10.54 12.45 1.62
N LYS A 104 9.82 13.55 1.37
CA LYS A 104 10.20 14.89 1.85
C LYS A 104 10.18 14.98 3.37
N ASN A 105 9.29 14.24 4.02
CA ASN A 105 9.25 14.19 5.47
C ASN A 105 10.37 13.28 5.97
N ASN A 106 11.24 13.82 6.83
CA ASN A 106 12.46 13.17 7.33
C ASN A 106 12.21 12.03 8.33
N ASN A 107 11.02 11.42 8.28
CA ASN A 107 10.72 10.25 9.06
C ASN A 107 11.52 9.08 8.48
N ASN A 108 12.43 8.52 9.28
CA ASN A 108 13.12 7.26 8.97
C ASN A 108 12.09 6.13 9.04
N PHE A 109 11.23 6.05 8.03
CA PHE A 109 10.22 5.02 7.96
C PHE A 109 10.92 3.72 7.56
N LEU A 110 10.90 2.78 8.50
CA LEU A 110 11.30 1.40 8.31
C LEU A 110 10.04 0.57 8.55
N PHE A 111 9.66 -0.20 7.55
CA PHE A 111 8.49 -1.05 7.59
C PHE A 111 8.90 -2.44 7.15
N PHE A 112 8.72 -3.39 8.07
CA PHE A 112 9.04 -4.78 7.83
C PHE A 112 7.81 -5.65 8.04
N SER A 113 7.53 -6.54 7.10
CA SER A 113 6.55 -7.60 7.26
C SER A 113 7.08 -8.93 6.75
N ASN A 114 6.88 -9.98 7.54
CA ASN A 114 7.24 -11.33 7.12
C ASN A 114 6.31 -11.85 6.04
N LEU A 115 5.03 -11.47 6.09
CA LEU A 115 4.00 -11.93 5.17
C LEU A 115 3.07 -10.77 4.81
N PHE A 116 2.96 -10.48 3.52
CA PHE A 116 2.07 -9.46 2.98
C PHE A 116 1.19 -10.08 1.91
N THR A 117 -0.11 -10.10 2.16
CA THR A 117 -1.10 -10.66 1.24
C THR A 117 -2.06 -9.60 0.75
N VAL A 118 -2.42 -9.70 -0.53
CA VAL A 118 -3.50 -8.94 -1.13
C VAL A 118 -4.48 -9.91 -1.77
N LYS A 119 -5.76 -9.69 -1.51
CA LYS A 119 -6.86 -10.44 -2.12
C LYS A 119 -7.81 -9.47 -2.81
N ASN A 120 -8.22 -9.84 -4.03
CA ASN A 120 -9.20 -9.10 -4.84
C ASN A 120 -8.80 -7.64 -5.11
N GLY A 121 -7.53 -7.43 -5.44
CA GLY A 121 -6.99 -6.12 -5.76
C GLY A 121 -7.49 -5.60 -7.11
N THR A 122 -7.63 -4.29 -7.24
CA THR A 122 -7.86 -3.60 -8.51
C THR A 122 -6.86 -2.47 -8.66
N PHE A 123 -6.15 -2.44 -9.79
CA PHE A 123 -5.28 -1.34 -10.16
C PHE A 123 -5.89 -0.61 -11.36
N THR A 124 -5.99 0.70 -11.29
CA THR A 124 -6.48 1.56 -12.36
C THR A 124 -5.46 2.65 -12.63
N PHE A 125 -5.07 2.79 -13.89
CA PHE A 125 -4.26 3.92 -14.37
C PHE A 125 -5.07 4.72 -15.39
N LEU A 126 -5.18 6.03 -15.17
CA LEU A 126 -5.87 6.95 -16.07
C LEU A 126 -4.94 8.11 -16.44
N ASP A 127 -4.66 8.28 -17.73
CA ASP A 127 -4.00 9.50 -18.24
C ASP A 127 -5.06 10.45 -18.82
N GLN A 128 -5.24 11.60 -18.18
CA GLN A 128 -6.20 12.61 -18.64
C GLN A 128 -5.69 13.38 -19.88
N ASN A 129 -4.40 13.30 -20.18
CA ASN A 129 -3.78 13.89 -21.38
C ASN A 129 -3.98 13.01 -22.63
N ASP A 130 -4.36 11.73 -22.45
CA ASP A 130 -4.74 10.87 -23.57
C ASP A 130 -6.10 11.32 -24.14
N LYS A 131 -6.17 11.46 -25.47
CA LYS A 131 -7.39 11.85 -26.18
C LYS A 131 -8.52 10.85 -25.98
N LYS A 132 -8.20 9.56 -25.82
CA LYS A 132 -9.19 8.50 -25.61
C LYS A 132 -9.67 8.41 -24.17
N LYS A 133 -8.87 8.87 -23.20
CA LYS A 133 -9.13 8.81 -21.75
C LYS A 133 -9.57 7.42 -21.26
N THR A 134 -9.15 6.37 -21.95
CA THR A 134 -9.49 4.99 -21.58
C THR A 134 -8.56 4.54 -20.45
N PRO A 135 -9.10 4.20 -19.27
CA PRO A 135 -8.27 3.74 -18.17
C PRO A 135 -7.71 2.34 -18.46
N PHE A 136 -6.44 2.14 -18.14
CA PHE A 136 -5.86 0.81 -18.04
C PHE A 136 -6.26 0.20 -16.69
N VAL A 137 -6.84 -1.00 -16.69
CA VAL A 137 -7.37 -1.62 -15.47
C VAL A 137 -6.90 -3.06 -15.35
N ILE A 138 -6.33 -3.40 -14.20
CA ILE A 138 -6.08 -4.77 -13.75
C ILE A 138 -7.07 -5.07 -12.65
N LYS A 139 -7.86 -6.13 -12.79
CA LYS A 139 -8.85 -6.55 -11.80
C LYS A 139 -8.43 -7.86 -11.14
N ASP A 140 -9.04 -8.10 -9.99
CA ASP A 140 -8.97 -9.34 -9.21
C ASP A 140 -7.53 -9.86 -9.01
N PHE A 141 -6.56 -8.95 -8.91
CA PHE A 141 -5.19 -9.36 -8.66
C PHE A 141 -5.08 -9.80 -7.20
N SER A 142 -4.38 -10.90 -6.98
CA SER A 142 -4.08 -11.38 -5.63
C SER A 142 -2.62 -11.75 -5.56
N PHE A 143 -1.96 -11.46 -4.45
CA PHE A 143 -0.57 -11.88 -4.29
C PHE A 143 -0.23 -12.21 -2.84
N ILE A 144 0.80 -13.03 -2.70
CA ILE A 144 1.43 -13.37 -1.44
C ILE A 144 2.90 -13.01 -1.61
N SER A 145 3.42 -12.24 -0.66
CA SER A 145 4.82 -11.88 -0.62
C SER A 145 5.38 -12.06 0.78
N ASP A 146 6.64 -12.48 0.84
CA ASP A 146 7.39 -12.63 2.07
C ASP A 146 8.49 -11.56 2.16
N ASN A 147 8.91 -11.28 3.39
CA ASN A 147 10.06 -10.41 3.69
C ASN A 147 9.95 -9.02 3.05
N LEU A 148 8.77 -8.40 3.11
CA LEU A 148 8.59 -7.02 2.72
C LEU A 148 9.44 -6.15 3.64
N ASN A 149 10.41 -5.46 3.07
CA ASN A 149 11.25 -4.48 3.73
C ASN A 149 11.18 -3.18 2.94
N PHE A 150 10.55 -2.18 3.54
CA PHE A 150 10.46 -0.84 3.00
C PHE A 150 11.25 0.12 3.88
N SER A 151 12.08 0.91 3.24
CA SER A 151 12.81 2.02 3.83
C SER A 151 12.68 3.24 2.93
N LYS A 152 13.01 4.42 3.46
CA LYS A 152 13.11 5.67 2.69
C LYS A 152 13.89 5.55 1.37
N LYS A 153 14.85 4.63 1.28
CA LYS A 153 15.75 4.48 0.11
C LYS A 153 15.49 3.21 -0.71
N SER A 154 14.68 2.28 -0.22
CA SER A 154 14.49 0.99 -0.88
C SER A 154 13.19 0.32 -0.53
N ILE A 155 12.62 -0.42 -1.49
CA ILE A 155 11.63 -1.45 -1.19
C ILE A 155 12.17 -2.78 -1.69
N SER A 156 12.04 -3.82 -0.89
CA SER A 156 12.36 -5.18 -1.29
C SER A 156 11.32 -6.14 -0.75
N PHE A 157 10.91 -7.11 -1.54
CA PHE A 157 10.05 -8.20 -1.11
C PHE A 157 10.27 -9.40 -2.03
N ARG A 158 10.04 -10.60 -1.49
CA ARG A 158 9.93 -11.80 -2.30
C ARG A 158 8.46 -12.00 -2.63
N LEU A 159 8.11 -11.99 -3.91
CA LEU A 159 6.78 -12.36 -4.35
C LEU A 159 6.73 -13.88 -4.44
N ASP A 160 5.89 -14.53 -3.64
CA ASP A 160 5.77 -15.99 -3.60
C ASP A 160 4.63 -16.52 -4.44
N SER A 161 3.59 -15.71 -4.67
CA SER A 161 2.59 -15.94 -5.70
C SER A 161 1.96 -14.62 -6.14
N LEU A 162 1.60 -14.54 -7.41
CA LEU A 162 0.82 -13.45 -7.97
C LEU A 162 -0.16 -14.07 -8.96
N SER A 163 -1.43 -13.78 -8.75
CA SER A 163 -2.51 -14.08 -9.66
C SER A 163 -3.05 -12.78 -10.23
N ILE A 164 -3.20 -12.70 -11.54
CA ILE A 164 -3.82 -11.57 -12.24
C ILE A 164 -4.82 -12.12 -13.24
N SER A 165 -6.05 -11.59 -13.21
CA SER A 165 -7.01 -11.75 -14.29
C SER A 165 -7.29 -10.39 -14.95
N SER A 166 -6.93 -10.24 -16.21
CA SER A 166 -7.29 -9.03 -16.98
C SER A 166 -8.38 -9.32 -18.01
N ASN A 167 -9.41 -8.48 -18.04
CA ASN A 167 -10.43 -8.50 -19.09
C ASN A 167 -9.84 -8.31 -20.49
N GLU A 168 -8.65 -7.72 -20.60
CA GLU A 168 -7.94 -7.52 -21.87
C GLU A 168 -7.16 -8.75 -22.36
N LYS A 169 -7.30 -9.93 -21.72
CA LYS A 169 -6.77 -11.25 -22.16
C LYS A 169 -5.25 -11.36 -22.40
N LEU A 170 -4.47 -10.30 -22.26
CA LEU A 170 -3.05 -10.30 -22.61
C LEU A 170 -2.13 -10.74 -21.45
N PHE A 171 -2.62 -10.75 -20.20
CA PHE A 171 -1.81 -11.07 -19.03
C PHE A 171 -2.64 -11.90 -18.04
N ASN A 172 -2.53 -13.22 -18.15
CA ASN A 172 -2.91 -14.15 -17.09
C ASN A 172 -1.61 -14.65 -16.47
N ILE A 173 -1.43 -14.36 -15.19
CA ILE A 173 -0.34 -14.91 -14.39
C ILE A 173 -1.02 -15.75 -13.33
N ASP A 174 -0.78 -17.06 -13.33
CA ASP A 174 -1.31 -17.95 -12.30
C ASP A 174 -0.32 -18.13 -11.14
N TYR A 175 0.98 -18.07 -11.46
CA TYR A 175 2.07 -18.15 -10.50
C TYR A 175 3.29 -17.40 -11.02
N PHE A 176 3.70 -16.34 -10.31
CA PHE A 176 4.93 -15.61 -10.58
C PHE A 176 5.67 -15.40 -9.27
N LYS A 177 6.93 -15.85 -9.24
CA LYS A 177 7.83 -15.76 -8.10
C LYS A 177 9.04 -14.94 -8.50
N THR A 178 9.36 -13.90 -7.73
CA THR A 178 10.54 -13.05 -7.98
C THR A 178 10.98 -12.37 -6.70
N ASP A 179 12.28 -12.07 -6.60
CA ASP A 179 12.77 -11.08 -5.66
C ASP A 179 12.68 -9.69 -6.28
N PHE A 180 11.85 -8.82 -5.70
CA PHE A 180 11.77 -7.42 -6.10
C PHE A 180 12.75 -6.58 -5.27
N ASN A 181 13.58 -5.79 -5.94
CA ASN A 181 14.43 -4.79 -5.29
C ASN A 181 14.38 -3.47 -6.06
N TYR A 182 13.83 -2.44 -5.42
CA TYR A 182 13.93 -1.05 -5.88
C TYR A 182 14.91 -0.29 -4.99
N LYS A 183 15.98 0.22 -5.59
CA LYS A 183 16.91 1.18 -4.96
C LYS A 183 17.17 2.27 -5.99
N SER A 184 16.86 3.52 -5.63
CA SER A 184 17.13 4.75 -6.41
C SER A 184 17.31 4.51 -7.92
N ASN A 185 16.19 4.42 -8.63
CA ASN A 185 16.07 4.35 -10.10
C ASN A 185 16.44 3.01 -10.77
N LYS A 186 16.61 1.93 -10.02
CA LYS A 186 16.80 0.58 -10.61
C LYS A 186 15.81 -0.41 -10.02
N ILE A 187 15.12 -1.12 -10.91
CA ILE A 187 14.35 -2.33 -10.60
C ILE A 187 15.24 -3.50 -10.99
N VAL A 188 15.53 -4.38 -10.04
CA VAL A 188 16.21 -5.66 -10.31
C VAL A 188 15.24 -6.76 -9.98
N LEU A 189 15.06 -7.66 -10.93
CA LEU A 189 14.35 -8.91 -10.74
C LEU A 189 15.35 -10.04 -10.93
N LYS A 190 15.34 -10.99 -10.00
CA LYS A 190 16.21 -12.17 -10.05
C LYS A 190 15.36 -13.38 -10.45
N ASP A 191 15.96 -14.28 -11.22
CA ASP A 191 15.43 -15.59 -11.61
C ASP A 191 14.33 -15.58 -12.69
N PHE A 192 14.56 -14.81 -13.77
CA PHE A 192 13.84 -14.97 -15.04
C PHE A 192 14.50 -16.02 -15.94
#